data_AF-A0A5S3YKX9-F1
#
_entry.id   AF-A0A5S3YKX9-F1
#
_cell.length_a   1.000
_cell.length_b   1.000
_cell.length_c   1.000
_cell.angle_alpha   90.00
_cell.angle_beta   90.00
_cell.angle_gamma   90.00
#
_symmetry.space_group_name_H-M   'P 1'
#
loop_
_entity.id
_entity.type
_entity.pdbx_description
1 polymer ?
#
loop_
_entity_poly.entity_id
_entity_poly.type
_entity_poly.pdbx_seq_one_letter_code
_entity_poly.pdbx_strand_id
1 'polypeptide(L)'
;LAFIAGSGLAMAGLILQTVTRNPLADPYLFGISSGASFGVVVLSAVTGIQAGLALSGAAFAGSLLAMTLLLLIAKGRTSGQVEAMLLAGVALSFLFSSFTSLLLYWSDPQAISAILFWNLGSFSRA
;
A
#
# COMPACT_ATOMS: atom_id res chain seq x y z
N LEU A 1 7.07 17.69 7.50
CA LEU A 1 6.59 16.33 7.20
C LEU A 1 7.64 15.44 6.52
N ALA A 2 8.44 15.93 5.57
CA ALA A 2 9.48 15.13 4.91
C ALA A 2 10.43 14.38 5.87
N PHE A 3 10.95 15.05 6.91
CA PHE A 3 11.78 14.40 7.94
C PHE A 3 11.05 13.29 8.72
N ILE A 4 9.76 13.50 9.05
CA ILE A 4 8.95 12.53 9.79
C ILE A 4 8.64 11.32 8.91
N ALA A 5 8.25 11.56 7.66
CA ALA A 5 8.01 10.49 6.69
C ALA A 5 9.28 9.68 6.41
N GLY A 6 10.42 10.35 6.20
CA GLY A 6 11.71 9.69 5.97
C GLY A 6 12.20 8.87 7.16
N SER A 7 12.15 9.43 8.38
CA SER A 7 12.52 8.69 9.60
C SER A 7 11.57 7.53 9.89
N GLY A 8 10.27 7.71 9.67
CA GLY A 8 9.27 6.65 9.79
C GLY A 8 9.53 5.48 8.84
N LEU A 9 9.80 5.76 7.56
CA LEU A 9 10.15 4.75 6.57
C LEU A 9 11.47 4.04 6.92
N ALA A 10 12.48 4.79 7.37
CA ALA A 10 13.76 4.21 7.80
C ALA A 10 13.59 3.26 9.00
N MET A 11 12.79 3.64 9.99
CA MET A 11 12.47 2.77 11.13
C MET A 11 11.68 1.53 10.70
N ALA A 12 10.68 1.67 9.83
CA ALA A 12 9.91 0.55 9.32
C ALA A 12 10.80 -0.44 8.56
N GLY A 13 11.71 0.05 7.70
CA GLY A 13 12.70 -0.76 7.00
C GLY A 13 13.63 -1.50 7.97
N LEU A 14 14.18 -0.80 8.96
CA LEU A 14 15.04 -1.41 9.99
C LEU A 14 14.33 -2.54 10.75
N ILE A 15 13.09 -2.31 11.17
CA ILE A 15 12.29 -3.31 11.89
C ILE A 15 12.05 -4.54 11.00
N LEU A 16 11.63 -4.33 9.74
CA LEU A 16 11.37 -5.43 8.82
C LEU A 16 12.63 -6.24 8.52
N GLN A 17 13.75 -5.59 8.21
CA GLN A 17 15.02 -6.25 7.95
C GLN A 17 15.49 -7.06 9.16
N THR A 18 15.30 -6.54 10.38
CA THR A 18 15.67 -7.22 11.63
C THR A 18 14.78 -8.44 11.89
N VAL A 19 13.46 -8.30 11.76
CA VAL A 19 12.49 -9.38 12.02
C VAL A 19 12.61 -10.49 10.98
N THR A 20 12.76 -10.12 9.71
CA THR A 20 12.89 -11.09 8.61
C THR A 20 14.31 -11.64 8.47
N ARG A 21 15.29 -11.02 9.13
CA ARG A 21 16.73 -11.29 8.93
C ARG A 21 17.13 -11.23 7.46
N ASN A 22 16.49 -10.35 6.70
CA ASN A 22 16.70 -10.18 5.27
C ASN A 22 17.01 -8.70 4.97
N PRO A 23 18.25 -8.36 4.57
CA PRO A 23 18.62 -6.97 4.29
C PRO A 23 17.91 -6.38 3.05
N LEU A 24 17.28 -7.22 2.22
CA LEU A 24 16.47 -6.80 1.08
C LEU A 24 14.98 -6.64 1.43
N ALA A 25 14.58 -6.91 2.67
CA ALA A 25 13.20 -6.70 3.09
C ALA A 25 12.88 -5.21 3.09
N ASP A 26 11.87 -4.85 2.31
CA ASP A 26 11.39 -3.49 2.17
C ASP A 26 9.87 -3.45 2.45
N PRO A 27 9.37 -2.42 3.17
CA PRO A 27 7.94 -2.30 3.50
C PRO A 27 7.00 -2.36 2.29
N TYR A 28 7.45 -1.87 1.13
CA TYR A 28 6.67 -1.86 -0.11
C TYR A 28 6.46 -3.28 -0.68
N LEU A 29 7.29 -4.26 -0.31
CA LEU A 29 7.16 -5.65 -0.79
C LEU A 29 5.99 -6.43 -0.16
N PHE A 30 5.38 -5.89 0.89
CA PHE A 30 4.33 -6.56 1.66
C PHE A 30 2.91 -6.17 1.21
N GLY A 31 2.75 -5.51 0.06
CA GLY A 31 1.45 -5.10 -0.48
C GLY A 31 0.77 -3.93 0.24
N ILE A 32 1.48 -3.31 1.19
CA ILE A 32 0.98 -2.16 1.98
C ILE A 32 0.70 -0.97 1.07
N SER A 33 1.62 -0.66 0.15
CA SER A 33 1.50 0.48 -0.77
C SER A 33 0.41 0.27 -1.82
N SER A 34 0.37 -0.92 -2.44
CA SER A 34 -0.69 -1.28 -3.39
C SER A 34 -2.08 -1.31 -2.74
N GLY A 35 -2.18 -1.76 -1.49
CA GLY A 35 -3.40 -1.64 -0.68
C GLY A 35 -3.81 -0.20 -0.40
N ALA A 36 -2.85 0.67 -0.08
CA ALA A 36 -3.11 2.11 0.11
C ALA A 36 -3.64 2.77 -1.17
N SER A 37 -2.98 2.54 -2.30
CA SER A 37 -3.42 3.04 -3.61
C SER A 37 -4.81 2.53 -3.99
N PHE A 38 -5.08 1.24 -3.75
CA PHE A 38 -6.41 0.66 -3.99
C PHE A 38 -7.48 1.34 -3.13
N GLY A 39 -7.22 1.56 -1.83
CA GLY A 39 -8.14 2.26 -0.94
C GLY A 39 -8.47 3.68 -1.42
N VAL A 40 -7.46 4.42 -1.90
CA VAL A 40 -7.64 5.74 -2.51
C VAL A 40 -8.51 5.67 -3.76
N VAL A 41 -8.22 4.72 -4.67
CA VAL A 41 -8.99 4.56 -5.91
C VAL A 41 -10.44 4.20 -5.63
N VAL A 42 -10.70 3.31 -4.66
CA VAL A 42 -12.06 2.96 -4.24
C VAL A 42 -12.81 4.18 -3.71
N LEU A 43 -12.19 4.97 -2.81
CA LEU A 43 -12.82 6.18 -2.29
C LEU A 43 -13.13 7.16 -3.42
N SER A 44 -12.15 7.44 -4.28
CA SER A 44 -12.30 8.39 -5.38
C SER A 44 -13.35 7.94 -6.40
N ALA A 45 -13.41 6.65 -6.73
CA ALA A 45 -14.40 6.10 -7.65
C ALA A 45 -15.83 6.12 -7.10
N VAL A 46 -16.00 5.88 -5.78
CA VAL A 46 -17.34 5.80 -5.16
C VAL A 46 -17.89 7.17 -4.78
N THR A 47 -17.02 8.08 -4.31
CA THR A 47 -17.44 9.37 -3.71
C THR A 47 -17.06 10.60 -4.51
N GLY A 48 -16.15 10.46 -5.50
CA GLY A 48 -15.57 11.58 -6.23
C GLY A 48 -14.54 12.40 -5.43
N ILE A 49 -14.27 12.04 -4.17
CA ILE A 49 -13.32 12.76 -3.30
C ILE A 49 -11.89 12.47 -3.76
N GLN A 50 -11.13 13.54 -4.02
CA GLN A 50 -9.77 13.48 -4.58
C GLN A 50 -8.71 14.17 -3.70
N ALA A 51 -9.09 14.72 -2.55
CA ALA A 51 -8.19 15.45 -1.66
C ALA A 51 -8.66 15.45 -0.20
N GLY A 52 -7.75 15.83 0.70
CA GLY A 52 -8.03 16.01 2.13
C GLY A 52 -7.88 14.73 2.96
N LEU A 53 -8.27 14.83 4.23
CA LEU A 53 -8.08 13.76 5.24
C LEU A 53 -8.81 12.46 4.90
N ALA A 54 -9.93 12.53 4.20
CA ALA A 54 -10.65 11.34 3.74
C ALA A 54 -9.78 10.46 2.83
N LEU A 55 -8.98 11.08 1.96
CA LEU A 55 -8.06 10.39 1.06
C LEU A 55 -6.96 9.66 1.85
N SER A 56 -6.36 10.35 2.82
CA SER A 56 -5.36 9.75 3.73
C SER A 56 -5.96 8.64 4.59
N GLY A 57 -7.21 8.80 5.05
CA GLY A 57 -7.94 7.78 5.78
C GLY A 57 -8.23 6.53 4.95
N ALA A 58 -8.59 6.70 3.67
CA ALA A 58 -8.78 5.60 2.74
C ALA A 58 -7.47 4.87 2.41
N ALA A 59 -6.38 5.62 2.21
CA ALA A 59 -5.04 5.04 2.04
C ALA A 59 -4.63 4.21 3.26
N PHE A 60 -4.84 4.75 4.45
CA PHE A 60 -4.54 4.05 5.71
C PHE A 60 -5.40 2.79 5.87
N ALA A 61 -6.71 2.88 5.66
CA ALA A 61 -7.62 1.74 5.72
C ALA A 61 -7.26 0.65 4.70
N GLY A 62 -6.92 1.03 3.46
CA GLY A 62 -6.46 0.11 2.42
C GLY A 62 -5.15 -0.60 2.79
N SER A 63 -4.20 0.14 3.36
CA SER A 63 -2.93 -0.42 3.85
C SER A 63 -3.13 -1.40 5.02
N LEU A 64 -4.05 -1.09 5.95
CA LEU A 64 -4.41 -1.97 7.05
C LEU A 64 -5.08 -3.24 6.57
N LEU A 65 -5.98 -3.13 5.58
CA LEU A 65 -6.63 -4.29 4.97
C LEU A 65 -5.60 -5.20 4.30
N ALA A 66 -4.67 -4.65 3.53
CA ALA A 66 -3.58 -5.41 2.91
C ALA A 66 -2.72 -6.13 3.95
N MET A 67 -2.30 -5.44 5.00
CA MET A 67 -1.48 -6.00 6.07
C MET A 67 -2.25 -7.10 6.84
N THR A 68 -3.54 -6.90 7.10
CA THR A 68 -4.38 -7.89 7.77
C THR A 68 -4.51 -9.16 6.93
N LEU A 69 -4.77 -9.02 5.63
CA LEU A 69 -4.84 -10.16 4.71
C LEU A 69 -3.50 -10.91 4.64
N LEU A 70 -2.38 -10.19 4.56
CA LEU A 70 -1.05 -10.78 4.58
C LEU A 70 -0.83 -11.61 5.84
N LEU A 71 -1.11 -11.05 7.02
CA LEU A 71 -0.93 -11.74 8.30
C LEU A 71 -1.84 -12.97 8.42
N LEU A 72 -3.06 -12.91 7.89
CA LEU A 72 -3.97 -14.05 7.82
C LEU A 72 -3.44 -15.17 6.92
N ILE A 73 -2.87 -14.83 5.77
CA ILE A 73 -2.25 -15.80 4.84
C ILE A 73 -0.99 -16.42 5.47
N ALA A 74 -0.21 -15.62 6.19
CA ALA A 74 1.01 -16.06 6.85
C ALA A 74 0.76 -16.89 8.14
N LYS A 75 -0.45 -16.84 8.69
CA LYS A 75 -0.81 -17.51 9.96
C LYS A 75 -0.68 -19.03 9.82
N GLY A 76 0.07 -19.64 10.74
CA GLY A 76 0.19 -21.11 10.86
C GLY A 76 1.35 -21.76 10.08
N ARG A 77 2.25 -20.97 9.48
CA ARG A 77 3.46 -21.50 8.80
C ARG A 77 4.71 -21.29 9.66
N THR A 78 5.22 -22.37 10.25
CA THR A 78 6.34 -22.35 11.20
C THR A 78 7.73 -22.46 10.54
N SER A 79 7.82 -22.93 9.30
CA SER A 79 9.08 -23.06 8.54
C SER A 79 8.96 -22.37 7.18
N GLY A 80 9.97 -21.59 6.76
CA GLY A 80 9.93 -20.79 5.52
C GLY A 80 9.00 -19.56 5.55
N GLN A 81 8.76 -19.02 6.75
CA GLN A 81 7.75 -17.99 6.99
C GLN A 81 8.03 -16.69 6.22
N VAL A 82 9.31 -16.33 6.04
CA VAL A 82 9.70 -15.10 5.34
C VAL A 82 9.47 -15.20 3.83
N GLU A 83 9.87 -16.29 3.17
CA GLU A 83 9.62 -16.42 1.72
C GLU A 83 8.11 -16.51 1.42
N ALA A 84 7.35 -17.23 2.25
CA ALA A 84 5.91 -17.31 2.10
C ALA A 84 5.22 -15.95 2.29
N MET A 85 5.67 -15.15 3.26
CA MET A 85 5.17 -13.78 3.46
C MET A 85 5.52 -12.87 2.28
N LEU A 86 6.72 -12.97 1.72
CA LEU A 86 7.12 -12.19 0.55
C LEU A 86 6.29 -12.57 -0.69
N LEU A 87 6.13 -13.86 -0.96
CA LEU A 87 5.30 -14.34 -2.09
C LEU A 87 3.83 -13.94 -1.91
N ALA A 88 3.28 -14.05 -0.69
CA ALA A 88 1.93 -13.58 -0.39
C ALA A 88 1.78 -12.06 -0.58
N GLY A 89 2.78 -11.28 -0.16
CA GLY A 89 2.82 -9.83 -0.36
C GLY A 89 2.83 -9.44 -1.85
N VAL A 90 3.63 -10.14 -2.66
CA VAL A 90 3.66 -9.96 -4.11
C VAL A 90 2.30 -10.33 -4.73
N ALA A 91 1.72 -11.46 -4.35
CA ALA A 91 0.40 -11.89 -4.84
C ALA A 91 -0.70 -10.87 -4.49
N LEU A 92 -0.72 -10.38 -3.25
CA LEU A 92 -1.64 -9.31 -2.83
C LEU A 92 -1.40 -8.02 -3.61
N SER A 93 -0.15 -7.68 -3.92
CA SER A 93 0.18 -6.50 -4.71
C SER A 93 -0.40 -6.58 -6.12
N PHE A 94 -0.29 -7.72 -6.78
CA PHE A 94 -0.91 -7.94 -8.09
C PHE A 94 -2.43 -7.93 -8.01
N LEU A 95 -3.02 -8.48 -6.95
CA LEU A 95 -4.47 -8.46 -6.73
C LEU A 95 -5.00 -7.03 -6.62
N PHE A 96 -4.41 -6.22 -5.72
CA PHE A 96 -4.81 -4.81 -5.56
C PHE A 96 -4.53 -3.98 -6.81
N SER A 97 -3.42 -4.23 -7.50
CA SER A 97 -3.11 -3.54 -8.76
C SER A 97 -4.15 -3.87 -9.83
N SER A 98 -4.57 -5.14 -9.94
CA SER A 98 -5.59 -5.57 -10.90
C SER A 98 -6.94 -4.91 -10.62
N PHE A 99 -7.37 -4.86 -9.36
CA PHE A 99 -8.59 -4.15 -8.98
C PHE A 99 -8.48 -2.65 -9.19
N THR A 100 -7.33 -2.06 -8.90
CA THR A 100 -7.07 -0.64 -9.18
C THR A 100 -7.20 -0.35 -10.67
N SER A 101 -6.56 -1.14 -11.53
CA SER A 101 -6.68 -1.00 -12.99
C SER A 101 -8.11 -1.16 -13.49
N LEU A 102 -8.87 -2.12 -12.94
CA LEU A 102 -10.26 -2.34 -13.29
C LEU A 102 -11.16 -1.15 -12.89
N LEU A 103 -10.94 -0.55 -11.72
CA LEU A 103 -11.67 0.65 -11.31
C LEU A 103 -11.29 1.88 -12.16
N LEU A 104 -10.00 2.02 -12.49
CA LEU A 104 -9.53 3.10 -13.34
C LEU A 104 -10.10 3.03 -14.76
N TYR A 105 -10.39 1.83 -15.27
CA TYR A 105 -11.01 1.66 -16.59
C TYR A 105 -12.38 2.36 -16.71
N TRP A 106 -13.15 2.40 -15.61
CA TRP A 106 -14.45 3.10 -15.55
C TRP A 106 -14.36 4.52 -14.96
N SER A 107 -13.15 5.01 -14.68
CA SER A 107 -12.94 6.32 -14.05
C SER A 107 -12.72 7.42 -15.08
N ASP A 108 -13.11 8.64 -14.73
CA ASP A 108 -12.87 9.82 -15.58
C ASP A 108 -11.36 10.12 -15.74
N PRO A 109 -10.92 10.67 -16.89
CA PRO A 109 -9.51 11.01 -17.14
C PRO A 109 -8.86 11.91 -16.09
N GLN A 110 -9.68 12.78 -15.48
CA GLN A 110 -9.24 13.69 -14.43
C GLN A 110 -8.96 12.95 -13.11
N ALA A 111 -9.79 11.97 -12.75
CA ALA A 111 -9.57 11.10 -11.60
C ALA A 111 -8.34 10.20 -11.79
N ILE A 112 -8.15 9.66 -13.01
CA ILE A 112 -6.95 8.88 -13.36
C ILE A 112 -5.69 9.73 -13.15
N SER A 113 -5.67 10.97 -13.65
CA SER A 113 -4.53 11.87 -13.49
C SER A 113 -4.23 12.18 -12.02
N ALA A 114 -5.27 12.44 -11.22
CA ALA A 114 -5.12 12.68 -9.79
C ALA A 114 -4.52 11.47 -9.06
N ILE A 115 -4.97 10.26 -9.39
CA ILE A 115 -4.46 9.01 -8.82
C ILE A 115 -3.00 8.77 -9.23
N LEU A 116 -2.63 9.04 -10.49
CA LEU A 116 -1.24 8.94 -10.95
C LEU A 116 -0.32 9.88 -10.15
N PHE A 117 -0.72 11.14 -9.98
CA PHE A 117 0.04 12.09 -9.15
C PHE A 117 0.12 11.66 -7.68
N TRP A 118 -0.93 11.04 -7.14
CA TRP A 118 -0.91 10.54 -5.78
C TRP A 118 0.09 9.37 -5.61
N ASN A 119 0.14 8.45 -6.58
CA ASN A 119 1.09 7.32 -6.57
C ASN A 119 2.56 7.77 -6.67
N LEU A 120 2.85 8.88 -7.34
CA LEU A 120 4.21 9.44 -7.39
C LEU A 120 4.70 9.95 -6.02
N GLY A 121 3.76 10.30 -5.13
CA GLY A 121 4.06 10.92 -3.84
C GLY A 121 4.48 12.38 -3.96
N SER A 122 4.12 13.21 -2.98
CA SER A 122 4.54 14.60 -2.91
C SER A 122 4.44 15.17 -1.51
N PHE A 123 5.34 16.09 -1.17
CA PHE A 123 5.23 16.94 0.03
C PHE A 123 4.70 18.34 -0.28
N SER A 124 4.30 18.62 -1.53
CA SER A 124 3.82 19.95 -1.95
C SER A 124 2.51 20.38 -1.30
N ARG A 125 1.71 19.42 -0.83
CA ARG A 125 0.40 19.62 -0.18
C ARG A 125 0.40 19.14 1.27
N ALA A 126 1.59 19.01 1.86
CA ALA A 126 1.84 18.45 3.18
C ALA A 126 1.92 19.55 4.23
#